data_AF-A0AAW6BZP4-F1
#
_entry.id   AF-A0AAW6BZP4-F1
#
_cell.length_a   1.000
_cell.length_b   1.000
_cell.length_c   1.000
_cell.angle_alpha   90.00
_cell.angle_beta   90.00
_cell.angle_gamma   90.00
#
_symmetry.space_group_name_H-M   'P 1'
#
loop_
_entity.id
_entity.type
_entity.pdbx_description
1 polymer ?
#
loop_
_entity_poly.entity_id
_entity_poly.type
_entity_poly.pdbx_seq_one_letter_code
_entity_poly.pdbx_strand_id
1 'polypeptide(L)'
;MKKLATLCLAACLAAALATPAGALDYAIDAPEGPDYGKPTSVEVVHTADGGALKNEDISKNAALIPPGFGSASADTLNTGTWLTPNLAPEGMAVGTVNGSGTPIVFPPSVDTNSSTPATEEEQTTSLGYTPVTSDLYYSSGYLGTLRIPAIGLSVRVYEGTDSSTLMKGAGHFKGTSIWDGNCAIAGHNRGVRDDFGDLHTLEWGDTITWTTKLGARTYEVTSVQKVKETDTSGTAPSTENMLTLYTCVRNQRAYRWQVQAVEVV
;
A
#
# COMPACT_ATOMS: atom_id res chain seq x y z
N MET A 1 -6.36 24.98 -101.77
CA MET A 1 -6.73 23.57 -101.49
C MET A 1 -5.55 22.69 -101.06
N LYS A 2 -4.36 22.76 -101.69
CA LYS A 2 -3.20 21.90 -101.33
C LYS A 2 -2.72 22.03 -99.87
N LYS A 3 -2.74 23.23 -99.28
CA LYS A 3 -2.31 23.46 -97.88
C LYS A 3 -3.27 22.89 -96.82
N LEU A 4 -4.55 22.71 -97.16
CA LEU A 4 -5.54 22.15 -96.24
C LEU A 4 -5.41 20.63 -96.16
N ALA A 5 -5.12 20.00 -97.30
CA ALA A 5 -4.90 18.56 -97.38
C ALA A 5 -3.64 18.12 -96.63
N THR A 6 -2.53 18.87 -96.71
CA THR A 6 -1.32 18.59 -95.92
C THR A 6 -1.53 18.77 -94.43
N LEU A 7 -2.37 19.73 -94.01
CA LEU A 7 -2.66 19.95 -92.59
C LEU A 7 -3.54 18.84 -92.00
N CYS A 8 -4.51 18.33 -92.77
CA CYS A 8 -5.29 17.15 -92.39
C CYS A 8 -4.42 15.90 -92.30
N LEU A 9 -3.52 15.66 -93.26
CA LEU A 9 -2.63 14.49 -93.21
C LEU A 9 -1.67 14.53 -92.02
N ALA A 10 -1.12 15.70 -91.70
CA ALA A 10 -0.25 15.88 -90.54
C ALA A 10 -1.00 15.64 -89.22
N ALA A 11 -2.26 16.10 -89.12
CA ALA A 11 -3.10 15.83 -87.96
C ALA A 11 -3.42 14.34 -87.79
N CYS A 12 -3.71 13.63 -88.90
CA CYS A 12 -3.95 12.18 -88.87
C CYS A 12 -2.69 11.40 -88.44
N LEU A 13 -1.50 11.81 -88.88
CA LEU A 13 -0.25 11.16 -88.49
C LEU A 13 0.09 11.41 -87.01
N ALA A 14 -0.17 12.62 -86.50
CA ALA A 14 0.03 12.94 -85.08
C ALA A 14 -0.93 12.14 -84.18
N ALA A 15 -2.17 11.92 -84.60
CA ALA A 15 -3.11 11.07 -83.88
C ALA A 15 -2.71 9.58 -83.88
N ALA A 16 -2.08 9.09 -84.95
CA ALA A 16 -1.63 7.70 -85.05
C ALA A 16 -0.38 7.38 -84.20
N LEU A 17 0.39 8.41 -83.80
CA LEU A 17 1.60 8.25 -82.97
C LEU A 17 1.34 8.42 -81.46
N ALA A 18 0.11 8.71 -81.06
CA ALA A 18 -0.29 8.77 -79.66
C ALA A 18 -0.46 7.34 -79.11
N THR A 19 0.62 6.75 -78.62
CA THR A 19 0.55 5.50 -77.85
C THR A 19 0.01 5.80 -76.44
N PRO A 20 -0.94 4.99 -75.92
CA PRO A 20 -1.38 5.15 -74.54
C PRO A 20 -0.27 4.71 -73.59
N ALA A 21 0.24 5.65 -72.79
CA ALA A 21 1.09 5.32 -71.64
C ALA A 21 0.19 4.81 -70.51
N GLY A 22 0.10 3.48 -70.38
CA GLY A 22 -0.52 2.86 -69.21
C GLY A 22 0.49 2.84 -68.06
N ALA A 23 0.24 3.63 -67.02
CA ALA A 23 0.92 3.42 -65.75
C ALA A 23 0.40 2.09 -65.16
N LEU A 24 1.31 1.17 -64.83
CA LEU A 24 0.94 0.01 -64.01
C LEU A 24 0.63 0.54 -62.60
N ASP A 25 -0.65 0.56 -62.23
CA ASP A 25 -1.06 0.78 -60.85
C ASP A 25 -0.63 -0.43 -60.02
N TYR A 26 0.37 -0.24 -59.16
CA TYR A 26 0.75 -1.22 -58.15
C TYR A 26 -0.08 -0.96 -56.89
N ALA A 27 -1.04 -1.85 -56.61
CA ALA A 27 -1.65 -1.95 -55.29
C ALA A 27 -0.80 -2.89 -54.43
N ILE A 28 -0.09 -2.33 -53.45
CA ILE A 28 0.55 -3.10 -52.39
C ILE A 28 -0.45 -3.13 -51.24
N ASP A 29 -1.15 -4.26 -51.07
CA ASP A 29 -1.95 -4.49 -49.88
C ASP A 29 -1.03 -4.57 -48.65
N ALA A 30 -1.44 -3.94 -47.56
CA ALA A 30 -0.75 -4.11 -46.28
C ALA A 30 -0.90 -5.57 -45.82
N PRO A 31 0.15 -6.19 -45.25
CA PRO A 31 0.02 -7.52 -44.65
C PRO A 31 -1.09 -7.51 -43.58
N GLU A 32 -1.76 -8.65 -43.41
CA GLU A 32 -2.80 -8.85 -42.39
C GLU A 32 -2.19 -8.75 -40.97
N GLY A 33 -1.99 -7.53 -40.51
CA GLY A 33 -1.45 -7.23 -39.19
C GLY A 33 0.08 -7.15 -39.14
N PRO A 34 0.62 -6.61 -38.04
CA PRO A 34 2.05 -6.44 -37.88
C PRO A 34 2.73 -7.81 -37.75
N ASP A 35 3.81 -7.99 -38.51
CA ASP A 35 4.65 -9.18 -38.55
C ASP A 35 5.55 -9.28 -37.30
N TYR A 36 4.93 -9.18 -36.12
CA TYR A 36 5.58 -9.49 -34.86
C TYR A 36 5.63 -11.01 -34.74
N GLY A 37 6.84 -11.56 -34.56
CA GLY A 37 7.01 -12.98 -34.26
C GLY A 37 6.10 -13.39 -33.10
N LYS A 38 5.46 -14.57 -33.21
CA LYS A 38 4.62 -15.11 -32.13
C LYS A 38 5.44 -15.13 -30.84
N PRO A 39 4.96 -14.53 -29.72
CA PRO A 39 5.71 -14.53 -28.48
C PRO A 39 6.01 -15.97 -28.05
N THR A 40 7.29 -16.32 -27.92
CA THR A 40 7.75 -17.68 -27.61
C THR A 40 7.79 -17.98 -26.11
N SER A 41 7.15 -17.17 -25.28
CA SER A 41 7.32 -17.25 -23.83
C SER A 41 6.01 -17.13 -23.07
N VAL A 42 5.20 -18.19 -23.10
CA VAL A 42 4.47 -18.66 -21.91
C VAL A 42 4.27 -20.18 -22.06
N GLU A 43 5.14 -20.98 -21.46
CA GLU A 43 4.69 -22.33 -21.08
C GLU A 43 3.59 -22.16 -20.05
N VAL A 44 2.47 -22.86 -20.24
CA VAL A 44 1.37 -22.88 -19.26
C VAL A 44 1.94 -23.45 -17.96
N VAL A 45 2.04 -22.61 -16.92
CA VAL A 45 2.41 -23.07 -15.59
C VAL A 45 1.27 -23.95 -15.08
N HIS A 46 1.51 -25.26 -15.05
CA HIS A 46 0.61 -26.21 -14.42
C HIS A 46 0.79 -26.10 -12.89
N THR A 47 0.00 -25.24 -12.25
CA THR A 47 -0.11 -25.24 -10.79
C THR A 47 -0.97 -26.43 -10.34
N ALA A 48 -0.60 -27.06 -9.22
CA ALA A 48 -1.23 -28.30 -8.72
C ALA A 48 -2.75 -28.20 -8.48
N ASP A 49 -3.30 -26.99 -8.38
CA ASP A 49 -4.70 -26.76 -8.00
C ASP A 49 -5.67 -26.55 -9.17
N GLY A 50 -5.21 -26.61 -10.43
CA GLY A 50 -6.08 -26.62 -11.62
C GLY A 50 -7.02 -25.40 -11.79
N GLY A 51 -6.72 -24.28 -11.15
CA GLY A 51 -7.62 -23.12 -11.03
C GLY A 51 -7.30 -21.93 -11.96
N ALA A 52 -8.36 -21.19 -12.31
CA ALA A 52 -8.45 -20.10 -13.28
C ALA A 52 -7.26 -19.11 -13.31
N LEU A 53 -6.95 -18.66 -14.53
CA LEU A 53 -6.03 -17.56 -14.84
C LEU A 53 -6.44 -16.30 -14.05
N LYS A 54 -5.80 -16.06 -12.90
CA LYS A 54 -5.74 -14.71 -12.36
C LYS A 54 -4.72 -13.94 -13.20
N ASN A 55 -5.18 -12.95 -13.95
CA ASN A 55 -4.32 -12.05 -14.71
C ASN A 55 -3.69 -11.04 -13.75
N GLU A 56 -2.86 -11.54 -12.83
CA GLU A 56 -2.11 -10.76 -11.86
C GLU A 56 -0.70 -10.54 -12.41
N ASP A 57 -0.21 -9.30 -12.34
CA ASP A 57 1.15 -8.97 -12.76
C ASP A 57 2.16 -9.54 -11.75
N ILE A 58 2.86 -10.59 -12.14
CA ILE A 58 3.90 -11.27 -11.35
C ILE A 58 5.32 -10.79 -11.68
N SER A 59 5.46 -9.71 -12.44
CA SER A 59 6.76 -9.19 -12.84
C SER A 59 7.46 -8.42 -11.71
N LYS A 60 8.80 -8.48 -11.65
CA LYS A 60 9.62 -7.74 -10.68
C LYS A 60 9.80 -6.27 -11.10
N ASN A 61 8.72 -5.61 -11.51
CA ASN A 61 8.81 -4.30 -12.17
C ASN A 61 9.04 -3.13 -11.20
N ALA A 62 8.85 -3.35 -9.90
CA ALA A 62 9.16 -2.35 -8.89
C ALA A 62 10.05 -2.98 -7.81
N ALA A 63 11.23 -2.41 -7.60
CA ALA A 63 12.13 -2.80 -6.53
C ALA A 63 11.91 -1.88 -5.33
N LEU A 64 11.88 -2.44 -4.12
CA LEU A 64 11.75 -1.66 -2.87
C LEU A 64 13.13 -1.28 -2.33
N ILE A 65 13.27 -0.02 -1.92
CA ILE A 65 14.33 0.43 -1.03
C ILE A 65 14.01 -0.13 0.36
N PRO A 66 14.88 -0.97 0.95
CA PRO A 66 14.63 -1.51 2.27
C PRO A 66 14.49 -0.36 3.29
N PRO A 67 13.63 -0.51 4.32
CA PRO A 67 13.52 0.47 5.38
C PRO A 67 14.88 0.76 6.03
N GLY A 68 15.02 1.94 6.62
CA GLY A 68 16.24 2.31 7.34
C GLY A 68 16.58 1.27 8.41
N PHE A 69 17.86 0.90 8.50
CA PHE A 69 18.33 -0.06 9.50
C PHE A 69 17.96 0.40 10.92
N GLY A 70 17.29 -0.47 11.68
CA GLY A 70 16.81 -0.18 13.04
C GLY A 70 15.47 0.56 13.12
N SER A 71 14.80 0.79 12.00
CA SER A 71 13.41 1.29 11.98
C SER A 71 12.42 0.20 12.39
N ALA A 72 11.22 0.61 12.84
CA ALA A 72 10.16 -0.34 13.24
C ALA A 72 9.71 -1.27 12.10
N SER A 73 9.86 -0.85 10.84
CA SER A 73 9.51 -1.65 9.67
C SER A 73 10.67 -2.48 9.10
N ALA A 74 11.89 -2.38 9.67
CA ALA A 74 13.09 -3.03 9.14
C ALA A 74 12.97 -4.57 9.04
N ASP A 75 12.23 -5.20 9.95
CA ASP A 75 12.03 -6.65 9.99
C ASP A 75 10.67 -7.09 9.40
N THR A 76 9.92 -6.16 8.80
CA THR A 76 8.60 -6.46 8.21
C THR A 76 8.77 -6.87 6.75
N LEU A 77 8.14 -7.97 6.34
CA LEU A 77 8.19 -8.42 4.94
C LEU A 77 7.45 -7.43 4.04
N ASN A 78 8.01 -7.20 2.84
CA ASN A 78 7.44 -6.35 1.80
C ASN A 78 7.25 -4.86 2.19
N THR A 79 8.07 -4.34 3.11
CA THR A 79 8.10 -2.92 3.46
C THR A 79 9.25 -2.19 2.78
N GLY A 80 9.14 -0.86 2.66
CA GLY A 80 10.12 -0.02 1.97
C GLY A 80 9.46 0.95 0.99
N THR A 81 10.25 1.80 0.34
CA THR A 81 9.74 2.73 -0.69
C THR A 81 10.13 2.25 -2.08
N TRP A 82 9.27 2.45 -3.09
CA TRP A 82 9.60 2.01 -4.44
C TRP A 82 10.77 2.80 -5.04
N LEU A 83 11.77 2.09 -5.56
CA LEU A 83 12.90 2.66 -6.32
C LEU A 83 12.44 3.35 -7.61
N THR A 84 11.33 2.87 -8.18
CA THR A 84 10.74 3.39 -9.41
C THR A 84 9.24 3.57 -9.22
N PRO A 85 8.81 4.71 -8.66
CA PRO A 85 7.40 4.96 -8.33
C PRO A 85 6.46 4.79 -9.54
N ASN A 86 6.92 5.13 -10.75
CA ASN A 86 6.16 4.99 -12.01
C ASN A 86 5.87 3.53 -12.44
N LEU A 87 6.55 2.53 -11.85
CA LEU A 87 6.32 1.11 -12.13
C LEU A 87 5.67 0.39 -10.94
N ALA A 88 5.36 1.11 -9.87
CA ALA A 88 4.58 0.56 -8.77
C ALA A 88 3.17 0.20 -9.27
N PRO A 89 2.58 -0.89 -8.76
CA PRO A 89 1.18 -1.19 -9.04
C PRO A 89 0.31 0.02 -8.70
N GLU A 90 -0.57 0.42 -9.63
CA GLU A 90 -1.50 1.55 -9.51
C GLU A 90 -0.91 2.98 -9.52
N GLY A 91 -0.01 3.30 -10.46
CA GLY A 91 0.16 4.69 -10.91
C GLY A 91 0.68 5.69 -9.86
N MET A 92 1.44 5.22 -8.88
CA MET A 92 2.00 6.00 -7.78
C MET A 92 3.25 6.78 -8.21
N ALA A 93 3.11 7.78 -9.09
CA ALA A 93 4.23 8.64 -9.49
C ALA A 93 4.47 9.75 -8.45
N VAL A 94 5.33 9.49 -7.44
CA VAL A 94 5.93 10.56 -6.63
C VAL A 94 7.32 10.87 -7.18
N GLY A 95 7.41 11.94 -7.96
CA GLY A 95 8.70 12.44 -8.46
C GLY A 95 8.53 13.50 -9.55
N THR A 96 8.90 14.75 -9.24
CA THR A 96 9.01 15.85 -10.21
C THR A 96 9.98 15.49 -11.34
N VAL A 97 9.47 15.45 -12.58
CA VAL A 97 10.25 15.32 -13.80
C VAL A 97 10.94 16.65 -14.13
N ASN A 98 12.22 16.81 -13.76
CA ASN A 98 13.00 17.93 -14.29
C ASN A 98 13.73 17.50 -15.56
N GLY A 99 13.15 17.83 -16.71
CA GLY A 99 13.84 18.29 -17.94
C GLY A 99 14.94 17.46 -18.63
N SER A 100 15.42 16.35 -18.08
CA SER A 100 16.46 15.53 -18.72
C SER A 100 16.52 14.12 -18.14
N GLY A 101 15.52 13.29 -18.47
CA GLY A 101 15.62 11.84 -18.73
C GLY A 101 16.28 10.85 -17.75
N THR A 102 16.88 11.26 -16.64
CA THR A 102 17.52 10.36 -15.66
C THR A 102 17.23 10.79 -14.22
N PRO A 103 16.62 9.91 -13.39
CA PRO A 103 16.48 10.19 -11.97
C PRO A 103 17.85 10.06 -11.29
N ILE A 104 18.40 11.19 -10.82
CA ILE A 104 19.56 11.19 -9.92
C ILE A 104 19.02 10.97 -8.50
N VAL A 105 19.30 9.80 -7.91
CA VAL A 105 19.01 9.50 -6.51
C VAL A 105 20.27 9.76 -5.69
N PHE A 106 20.23 10.77 -4.82
CA PHE A 106 21.28 10.95 -3.81
C PHE A 106 21.01 10.01 -2.62
N PRO A 107 22.04 9.37 -2.03
CA PRO A 107 21.86 8.66 -0.77
C PRO A 107 21.47 9.66 0.33
N PRO A 108 20.69 9.25 1.35
CA PRO A 108 20.27 10.15 2.41
C PRO A 108 21.50 10.63 3.20
N SER A 109 21.65 11.95 3.31
CA SER A 109 22.57 12.55 4.28
C SER A 109 22.04 12.27 5.68
N VAL A 110 22.89 11.68 6.50
CA VAL A 110 22.64 11.46 7.93
C VAL A 110 22.84 12.80 8.63
N ASP A 111 21.86 13.70 8.58
CA ASP A 111 21.88 14.88 9.46
C ASP A 111 20.48 15.35 9.83
N THR A 112 20.37 15.56 11.13
CA THR A 112 19.26 16.00 11.98
C THR A 112 18.46 17.19 11.48
N ASN A 113 17.15 17.15 11.79
CA ASN A 113 16.18 18.26 11.82
C ASN A 113 16.27 19.31 10.69
N SER A 114 15.37 19.19 9.71
CA SER A 114 14.81 20.38 9.08
C SER A 114 13.36 20.18 8.69
N SER A 115 12.49 20.95 9.35
CA SER A 115 11.10 21.14 8.98
C SER A 115 11.03 22.01 7.73
N THR A 116 10.32 21.59 6.69
CA THR A 116 9.74 22.50 5.69
C THR A 116 8.44 21.88 5.18
N PRO A 117 7.33 22.64 5.09
CA PRO A 117 5.99 22.10 4.99
C PRO A 117 5.63 21.77 3.54
N ALA A 118 5.13 20.56 3.31
CA ALA A 118 4.41 20.21 2.09
C ALA A 118 2.92 20.04 2.45
N THR A 119 2.15 21.09 2.19
CA THR A 119 0.73 20.98 1.89
C THR A 119 0.62 20.33 0.52
N GLU A 120 0.14 19.10 0.48
CA GLU A 120 -0.77 18.53 -0.52
C GLU A 120 -1.07 17.08 -0.08
N GLU A 121 -2.34 16.69 -0.22
CA GLU A 121 -2.89 15.43 0.27
C GLU A 121 -2.27 14.24 -0.46
N GLU A 122 -1.15 13.74 0.05
CA GLU A 122 -0.53 12.50 -0.42
C GLU A 122 -1.13 11.34 0.38
N GLN A 123 -2.10 10.66 -0.23
CA GLN A 123 -2.63 9.40 0.25
C GLN A 123 -1.50 8.36 0.17
N THR A 124 -0.70 8.29 1.21
CA THR A 124 0.38 7.31 1.37
C THR A 124 -0.24 5.91 1.41
N THR A 125 0.00 5.12 0.37
CA THR A 125 -0.30 3.68 0.39
C THR A 125 0.53 3.05 1.50
N SER A 126 -0.15 2.62 2.56
CA SER A 126 0.47 2.34 3.85
C SER A 126 1.26 1.03 3.86
N LEU A 127 2.52 1.11 4.25
CA LEU A 127 3.49 0.01 4.32
C LEU A 127 3.29 -0.91 5.53
N GLY A 128 2.04 -1.18 5.96
CA GLY A 128 1.76 -1.91 7.19
C GLY A 128 2.38 -1.27 8.44
N TYR A 129 2.67 0.04 8.38
CA TYR A 129 3.19 0.80 9.51
C TYR A 129 2.87 2.30 9.36
N THR A 130 2.34 2.89 10.41
CA THR A 130 2.06 4.32 10.53
C THR A 130 2.72 4.82 11.81
N PRO A 131 3.71 5.73 11.72
CA PRO A 131 4.36 6.27 12.91
C PRO A 131 3.43 7.22 13.67
N VAL A 132 3.67 7.35 14.98
CA VAL A 132 3.03 8.39 15.79
C VAL A 132 3.72 9.73 15.54
N THR A 133 3.01 10.70 14.96
CA THR A 133 3.48 12.07 14.71
C THR A 133 2.74 13.09 15.59
N SER A 134 3.28 14.31 15.71
CA SER A 134 2.76 15.33 16.63
C SER A 134 1.34 15.81 16.29
N ASP A 135 0.98 15.78 15.01
CA ASP A 135 -0.33 16.15 14.50
C ASP A 135 -1.43 15.14 14.85
N LEU A 136 -1.08 13.88 15.16
CA LEU A 136 -2.04 12.83 15.52
C LEU A 136 -2.61 12.98 16.94
N TYR A 137 -2.02 13.82 17.78
CA TYR A 137 -2.48 14.04 19.16
C TYR A 137 -3.70 14.96 19.23
N TYR A 138 -4.74 14.54 19.94
CA TYR A 138 -5.86 15.41 20.29
C TYR A 138 -5.47 16.44 21.36
N SER A 139 -6.32 17.45 21.59
CA SER A 139 -6.10 18.59 22.50
C SER A 139 -5.92 18.24 24.00
N SER A 140 -6.00 16.95 24.37
CA SER A 140 -5.69 16.46 25.72
C SER A 140 -4.57 15.40 25.73
N GLY A 141 -3.77 15.31 24.67
CA GLY A 141 -2.57 14.48 24.57
C GLY A 141 -2.82 12.99 24.34
N TYR A 142 -4.04 12.58 24.00
CA TYR A 142 -4.37 11.21 23.62
C TYR A 142 -4.31 11.05 22.09
N LEU A 143 -4.04 9.83 21.64
CA LEU A 143 -3.91 9.43 20.24
C LEU A 143 -5.25 9.05 19.61
N GLY A 144 -6.10 8.41 20.41
CA GLY A 144 -7.37 7.89 19.93
C GLY A 144 -8.26 7.36 21.04
N THR A 145 -9.42 6.85 20.64
CA THR A 145 -10.38 6.20 21.53
C THR A 145 -10.57 4.76 21.08
N LEU A 146 -10.43 3.84 22.03
CA LEU A 146 -10.69 2.42 21.85
C LEU A 146 -12.04 2.09 22.46
N ARG A 147 -12.93 1.47 21.69
CA ARG A 147 -14.27 1.08 22.12
C ARG A 147 -14.52 -0.41 21.87
N ILE A 148 -15.01 -1.13 22.87
CA ILE A 148 -15.34 -2.56 22.79
C ILE A 148 -16.73 -2.77 23.37
N PRO A 149 -17.80 -2.87 22.54
CA PRO A 149 -19.18 -2.89 23.02
C PRO A 149 -19.51 -4.06 23.94
N ALA A 150 -18.97 -5.26 23.65
CA ALA A 150 -19.25 -6.50 24.38
C ALA A 150 -18.94 -6.39 25.89
N ILE A 151 -17.95 -5.59 26.25
CA ILE A 151 -17.52 -5.34 27.63
C ILE A 151 -17.78 -3.91 28.09
N GLY A 152 -18.57 -3.13 27.34
CA GLY A 152 -18.92 -1.74 27.68
C GLY A 152 -17.72 -0.78 27.73
N LEU A 153 -16.59 -1.14 27.12
CA LEU A 153 -15.35 -0.36 27.19
C LEU A 153 -15.40 0.83 26.23
N SER A 154 -15.00 2.01 26.73
CA SER A 154 -14.67 3.18 25.93
C SER A 154 -13.58 3.97 26.63
N VAL A 155 -12.34 3.91 26.14
CA VAL A 155 -11.17 4.48 26.81
C VAL A 155 -10.30 5.29 25.86
N ARG A 156 -9.71 6.37 26.37
CA ARG A 156 -8.69 7.14 25.64
C ARG A 156 -7.35 6.40 25.69
N VAL A 157 -6.66 6.37 24.56
CA VAL A 157 -5.35 5.74 24.41
C VAL A 157 -4.29 6.83 24.25
N TYR A 158 -3.23 6.74 25.04
CA TYR A 158 -2.13 7.69 25.09
C TYR A 158 -0.83 7.01 24.63
N GLU A 159 0.15 7.78 24.17
CA GLU A 159 1.44 7.20 23.77
C GLU A 159 2.25 6.71 24.97
N GLY A 160 2.71 5.45 24.91
CA GLY A 160 3.54 4.82 25.93
C GLY A 160 2.76 3.96 26.94
N THR A 161 3.50 3.07 27.60
CA THR A 161 2.96 2.08 28.54
C THR A 161 3.55 2.21 29.95
N ASP A 162 4.12 3.37 30.28
CA ASP A 162 4.61 3.66 31.62
C ASP A 162 3.46 3.94 32.61
N SER A 163 3.76 3.89 33.91
CA SER A 163 2.77 4.04 34.97
C SER A 163 2.04 5.39 34.93
N SER A 164 2.67 6.46 34.44
CA SER A 164 2.06 7.79 34.38
C SER A 164 1.05 7.89 33.25
N THR A 165 1.30 7.19 32.14
CA THR A 165 0.39 7.08 31.01
C THR A 165 -0.80 6.18 31.33
N LEU A 166 -0.55 4.99 31.88
CA LEU A 166 -1.62 4.03 32.21
C LEU A 166 -2.55 4.51 33.35
N MET A 167 -2.11 5.49 34.14
CA MET A 167 -2.97 6.17 35.12
C MET A 167 -4.03 7.07 34.47
N LYS A 168 -3.79 7.57 33.24
CA LYS A 168 -4.71 8.45 32.50
C LYS A 168 -5.70 7.68 31.62
N GLY A 169 -5.26 6.53 31.09
CA GLY A 169 -5.86 5.90 29.92
C GLY A 169 -5.30 4.51 29.67
N ALA A 170 -5.68 3.93 28.54
CA ALA A 170 -4.89 2.87 27.93
C ALA A 170 -3.63 3.47 27.28
N GLY A 171 -2.61 2.66 27.07
CA GLY A 171 -1.29 3.07 26.56
C GLY A 171 -0.92 2.33 25.28
N HIS A 172 -0.60 3.06 24.23
CA HIS A 172 -0.04 2.51 23.00
C HIS A 172 1.42 2.11 23.22
N PHE A 173 1.85 0.95 22.69
CA PHE A 173 3.25 0.54 22.77
C PHE A 173 4.09 1.38 21.80
N LYS A 174 5.12 2.04 22.33
CA LYS A 174 6.05 2.82 21.49
C LYS A 174 6.72 1.89 20.47
N GLY A 175 6.73 2.30 19.21
CA GLY A 175 7.32 1.54 18.11
C GLY A 175 6.37 0.56 17.41
N THR A 176 5.14 0.38 17.90
CA THR A 176 4.07 -0.24 17.10
C THR A 176 3.35 0.80 16.24
N SER A 177 2.62 0.34 15.22
CA SER A 177 1.90 1.26 14.34
C SER A 177 0.70 1.87 15.06
N ILE A 178 0.36 3.12 14.77
CA ILE A 178 -0.88 3.74 15.25
C ILE A 178 -2.10 3.42 14.37
N TRP A 179 -1.89 3.03 13.11
CA TRP A 179 -2.97 2.92 12.14
C TRP A 179 -2.85 1.70 11.22
N ASP A 180 -1.86 1.65 10.34
CA ASP A 180 -1.68 0.55 9.38
C ASP A 180 -0.72 -0.51 9.91
N GLY A 181 -1.07 -1.79 9.82
CA GLY A 181 -0.34 -2.91 10.43
C GLY A 181 -0.80 -3.22 11.85
N ASN A 182 0.13 -3.58 12.75
CA ASN A 182 -0.20 -3.95 14.13
C ASN A 182 -0.11 -2.76 15.10
N CYS A 183 -1.26 -2.38 15.66
CA CYS A 183 -1.35 -1.40 16.75
C CYS A 183 -1.51 -2.12 18.09
N ALA A 184 -0.47 -2.05 18.93
CA ALA A 184 -0.49 -2.69 20.24
C ALA A 184 -0.86 -1.68 21.34
N ILE A 185 -1.78 -2.08 22.23
CA ILE A 185 -2.30 -1.22 23.31
C ILE A 185 -2.35 -2.01 24.62
N ALA A 186 -1.86 -1.42 25.71
CA ALA A 186 -1.96 -1.97 27.06
C ALA A 186 -2.97 -1.19 27.91
N GLY A 187 -3.62 -1.89 28.85
CA GLY A 187 -4.50 -1.28 29.83
C GLY A 187 -4.45 -2.00 31.17
N HIS A 188 -4.82 -1.30 32.24
CA HIS A 188 -4.95 -1.89 33.57
C HIS A 188 -6.24 -2.72 33.70
N ASN A 189 -6.19 -3.78 34.50
CA ASN A 189 -7.31 -4.68 34.82
C ASN A 189 -7.70 -4.67 36.31
N ARG A 190 -7.34 -3.61 37.03
CA ARG A 190 -7.64 -3.47 38.45
C ARG A 190 -7.50 -2.05 38.95
N GLY A 191 -8.21 -1.77 40.04
CA GLY A 191 -8.12 -0.51 40.77
C GLY A 191 -8.99 0.56 40.13
N VAL A 192 -8.58 1.81 40.26
CA VAL A 192 -9.36 2.97 39.72
C VAL A 192 -9.40 2.95 38.19
N ARG A 193 -8.35 2.42 37.55
CA ARG A 193 -8.25 2.22 36.12
C ARG A 193 -8.39 0.72 35.84
N ASP A 194 -9.62 0.23 35.77
CA ASP A 194 -9.95 -1.17 35.44
C ASP A 194 -10.48 -1.28 34.00
N ASP A 195 -9.96 -0.44 33.10
CA ASP A 195 -10.51 -0.32 31.74
C ASP A 195 -10.45 -1.65 30.99
N PHE A 196 -9.40 -2.45 31.19
CA PHE A 196 -9.21 -3.75 30.53
C PHE A 196 -9.54 -4.93 31.46
N GLY A 197 -10.28 -4.72 32.54
CA GLY A 197 -10.66 -5.75 33.52
C GLY A 197 -11.27 -6.99 32.89
N ASP A 198 -12.19 -6.76 31.95
CA ASP A 198 -12.98 -7.79 31.28
C ASP A 198 -12.44 -8.12 29.89
N LEU A 199 -11.24 -7.66 29.52
CA LEU A 199 -10.65 -7.96 28.21
C LEU A 199 -10.53 -9.47 27.94
N HIS A 200 -10.33 -10.26 28.99
CA HIS A 200 -10.21 -11.71 28.93
C HIS A 200 -11.54 -12.45 28.72
N THR A 201 -12.67 -11.75 28.80
CA THR A 201 -14.01 -12.33 28.56
C THR A 201 -14.48 -12.12 27.13
N LEU A 202 -13.67 -11.45 26.30
CA LEU A 202 -13.99 -11.30 24.88
C LEU A 202 -13.99 -12.66 24.18
N GLU A 203 -14.88 -12.78 23.21
CA GLU A 203 -15.05 -13.97 22.40
C GLU A 203 -14.62 -13.70 20.95
N TRP A 204 -14.35 -14.78 20.22
CA TRP A 204 -14.12 -14.68 18.78
C TRP A 204 -15.34 -14.05 18.13
N GLY A 205 -15.14 -13.03 17.29
CA GLY A 205 -16.23 -12.28 16.69
C GLY A 205 -16.60 -10.97 17.38
N ASP A 206 -16.11 -10.72 18.61
CA ASP A 206 -16.37 -9.45 19.28
C ASP A 206 -15.74 -8.29 18.52
N THR A 207 -16.48 -7.19 18.43
CA THR A 207 -16.06 -6.01 17.68
C THR A 207 -15.27 -5.03 18.53
N ILE A 208 -14.24 -4.44 17.92
CA ILE A 208 -13.40 -3.40 18.51
C ILE A 208 -13.35 -2.23 17.53
N THR A 209 -13.71 -1.03 17.99
CA THR A 209 -13.56 0.19 17.19
C THR A 209 -12.36 0.99 17.68
N TRP A 210 -11.44 1.27 16.76
CA TRP A 210 -10.28 2.13 17.00
C TRP A 210 -10.45 3.44 16.23
N THR A 211 -10.56 4.56 16.95
CA THR A 211 -10.76 5.89 16.38
C THR A 211 -9.56 6.78 16.66
N THR A 212 -8.94 7.30 15.61
CA THR A 212 -7.83 8.25 15.66
C THR A 212 -8.17 9.48 14.81
N LYS A 213 -7.23 10.42 14.67
CA LYS A 213 -7.37 11.51 13.70
C LYS A 213 -7.32 11.08 12.24
N LEU A 214 -6.81 9.87 11.95
CA LEU A 214 -6.74 9.31 10.60
C LEU A 214 -8.09 8.70 10.18
N GLY A 215 -8.95 8.38 11.14
CA GLY A 215 -10.28 7.82 10.88
C GLY A 215 -10.74 6.89 11.99
N ALA A 216 -11.76 6.10 11.69
CA ALA A 216 -12.24 5.03 12.55
C ALA A 216 -12.22 3.69 11.79
N ARG A 217 -11.65 2.66 12.41
CA ARG A 217 -11.63 1.27 11.90
C ARG A 217 -12.34 0.34 12.86
N THR A 218 -12.97 -0.69 12.31
CA THR A 218 -13.59 -1.76 13.08
C THR A 218 -12.81 -3.04 12.88
N TYR A 219 -12.54 -3.73 13.98
CA TYR A 219 -11.80 -4.99 14.03
C TYR A 219 -12.66 -6.06 14.68
N GLU A 220 -12.41 -7.31 14.35
CA GLU A 220 -13.06 -8.48 14.91
C GLU A 220 -12.03 -9.32 15.67
N VAL A 221 -12.35 -9.69 16.92
CA VAL A 221 -11.47 -10.51 17.76
C VAL A 221 -11.26 -11.87 17.12
N THR A 222 -10.00 -12.24 16.90
CA THR A 222 -9.59 -13.51 16.33
C THR A 222 -8.93 -14.43 17.35
N SER A 223 -8.46 -13.90 18.48
CA SER A 223 -7.78 -14.69 19.50
C SER A 223 -7.78 -14.01 20.87
N VAL A 224 -7.98 -14.80 21.93
CA VAL A 224 -7.78 -14.40 23.34
C VAL A 224 -6.89 -15.45 24.01
N GLN A 225 -5.67 -15.06 24.39
CA GLN A 225 -4.67 -15.99 24.91
C GLN A 225 -4.03 -15.48 26.20
N LYS A 226 -3.61 -16.43 27.02
CA LYS A 226 -2.77 -16.14 28.19
C LYS A 226 -1.30 -16.38 27.82
N VAL A 227 -0.52 -15.31 27.76
CA VAL A 227 0.89 -15.33 27.38
C VAL A 227 1.79 -14.97 28.56
N LYS A 228 3.09 -15.28 28.46
CA LYS A 228 4.08 -14.83 29.45
C LYS A 228 4.31 -13.33 29.31
N GLU A 229 4.66 -12.65 30.40
CA GLU A 229 4.99 -11.22 30.33
C GLU A 229 6.23 -10.91 29.46
N THR A 230 7.08 -11.90 29.24
CA THR A 230 8.26 -11.82 28.38
C THR A 230 7.97 -12.14 26.92
N ASP A 231 6.72 -12.51 26.60
CA ASP A 231 6.30 -12.74 25.23
C ASP A 231 5.94 -11.40 24.59
N THR A 232 6.80 -10.95 23.68
CA THR A 232 6.62 -9.69 22.93
C THR A 232 6.16 -9.93 21.50
N SER A 233 5.78 -11.17 21.14
CA SER A 233 5.40 -11.50 19.76
C SER A 233 4.18 -10.71 19.27
N GLY A 234 3.25 -10.37 20.16
CA GLY A 234 2.09 -9.55 19.81
C GLY A 234 2.38 -8.07 19.59
N THR A 235 3.62 -7.60 19.77
CA THR A 235 4.05 -6.25 19.32
C THR A 235 4.82 -6.29 18.00
N ALA A 236 4.95 -7.46 17.37
CA ALA A 236 5.60 -7.59 16.07
C ALA A 236 4.80 -6.83 15.00
N PRO A 237 5.47 -6.21 14.01
CA PRO A 237 4.80 -5.56 12.90
C PRO A 237 4.04 -6.57 12.04
N SER A 238 3.05 -6.07 11.29
CA SER A 238 2.17 -6.88 10.45
C SER A 238 1.86 -6.13 9.16
N THR A 239 1.75 -6.85 8.04
CA THR A 239 1.22 -6.29 6.78
C THR A 239 -0.31 -6.20 6.78
N GLU A 240 -0.97 -6.95 7.65
CA GLU A 240 -2.42 -6.87 7.88
C GLU A 240 -2.71 -5.87 9.00
N ASN A 241 -3.80 -5.12 8.85
CA ASN A 241 -4.28 -4.21 9.89
C ASN A 241 -4.87 -5.02 11.05
N MET A 242 -4.23 -4.94 12.21
CA MET A 242 -4.62 -5.65 13.42
C MET A 242 -4.42 -4.82 14.68
N LEU A 243 -5.21 -5.14 15.69
CA LEU A 243 -5.05 -4.64 17.05
C LEU A 243 -4.57 -5.77 17.96
N THR A 244 -3.55 -5.49 18.77
CA THR A 244 -3.13 -6.38 19.85
C THR A 244 -3.31 -5.69 21.19
N LEU A 245 -4.22 -6.20 22.02
CA LEU A 245 -4.56 -5.63 23.32
C LEU A 245 -3.95 -6.46 24.45
N TYR A 246 -3.32 -5.78 25.41
CA TYR A 246 -2.68 -6.41 26.55
C TYR A 246 -3.25 -5.94 27.89
N THR A 247 -3.45 -6.90 28.79
CA THR A 247 -3.60 -6.58 30.22
C THR A 247 -2.98 -7.65 31.12
N CYS A 248 -2.84 -7.35 32.41
CA CYS A 248 -2.31 -8.30 33.38
C CYS A 248 -3.28 -9.47 33.61
N VAL A 249 -2.77 -10.62 34.06
CA VAL A 249 -3.63 -11.67 34.62
C VAL A 249 -3.75 -11.45 36.13
N ARG A 250 -4.99 -11.47 36.66
CA ARG A 250 -5.26 -11.23 38.08
C ARG A 250 -4.48 -12.22 38.94
N ASN A 251 -3.76 -11.68 39.94
CA ASN A 251 -2.90 -12.42 40.88
C ASN A 251 -1.79 -13.26 40.24
N GLN A 252 -1.45 -13.01 38.97
CA GLN A 252 -0.47 -13.80 38.22
C GLN A 252 0.47 -12.88 37.45
N ARG A 253 1.43 -12.26 38.15
CA ARG A 253 2.33 -11.23 37.60
C ARG A 253 3.10 -11.68 36.35
N ALA A 254 3.41 -12.98 36.24
CA ALA A 254 4.21 -13.52 35.15
C ALA A 254 3.45 -13.64 33.82
N TYR A 255 2.14 -13.34 33.81
CA TYR A 255 1.28 -13.54 32.65
C TYR A 255 0.54 -12.27 32.25
N ARG A 256 0.16 -12.23 30.97
CA ARG A 256 -0.71 -11.24 30.36
C ARG A 256 -1.85 -11.93 29.63
N TRP A 257 -3.00 -11.28 29.58
CA TRP A 257 -4.00 -11.57 28.56
C TRP A 257 -3.62 -10.79 27.32
N GLN A 258 -3.54 -11.48 26.19
CA GLN A 258 -3.32 -10.94 24.86
C GLN A 258 -4.57 -11.20 24.03
N VAL A 259 -5.20 -10.14 23.53
CA VAL A 259 -6.30 -10.22 22.58
C VAL A 259 -5.81 -9.73 21.24
N GLN A 260 -6.04 -10.49 20.18
CA GLN A 260 -5.77 -10.06 18.81
C GLN A 260 -7.07 -9.91 18.05
N ALA A 261 -7.14 -8.88 17.22
CA ALA A 261 -8.27 -8.59 16.34
C ALA A 261 -7.77 -8.09 14.99
N VAL A 262 -8.48 -8.43 13.91
CA VAL A 262 -8.12 -8.06 12.52
C VAL A 262 -9.19 -7.15 11.95
N GLU A 263 -8.81 -6.19 11.11
CA GLU A 263 -9.74 -5.22 10.51
C GLU A 263 -10.81 -5.92 9.67
N VAL A 264 -12.07 -5.48 9.82
CA VAL A 264 -13.19 -5.90 8.98
C VAL A 264 -13.35 -4.89 7.85
N VAL A 265 -13.16 -5.34 6.61
CA VAL A 265 -13.30 -4.53 5.37
C VAL A 265 -14.70 -4.68 4.79
#